data_AF-A0A0F8B5J1-F1
#
_entry.id   AF-A0A0F8B5J1-F1
#
_cell.length_a   1.000
_cell.length_b   1.000
_cell.length_c   1.000
_cell.angle_alpha   90.00
_cell.angle_beta   90.00
_cell.angle_gamma   90.00
#
_symmetry.space_group_name_H-M   'P 1'
#
loop_
_entity.id
_entity.type
_entity.pdbx_description
1 polymer ?
#
loop_
_entity_poly.entity_id
_entity_poly.type
_entity_poly.pdbx_seq_one_letter_code
_entity_poly.pdbx_strand_id
1 'polypeptide(L)'
;MASDMDKQVDLTTIPISPTDGLHEEKAPASTTATMDNTKDITVFHDKDNFNVKHPLQNKWTLWFTKPPSGKGEHWNDLLKEVVTFDSVEEFWGIYNNIAPVSELAHKSDYHLFKTGVRPEWEDLRNKHGGKWSYQYKEKRNIDIDTLWMHVMMAVIGETLEDEDDGEIQGVVVNVRKGFYRISVWTGSIGRPIPGRGNGDVSGGKGRSDAKSEAILKNIGSRFKQVLKLNPSESVEFSGHIDAAQVGSTRVRSKFVA
;
A
#
# COMPACT_ATOMS: atom_id res chain seq x y z
N MET A 1 -8.41 -25.83 -3.23
CA MET A 1 -8.23 -26.31 -1.84
C MET A 1 -8.52 -25.12 -0.94
N ALA A 2 -9.45 -25.24 0.00
CA ALA A 2 -9.67 -24.16 0.97
C ALA A 2 -8.40 -24.04 1.82
N SER A 3 -7.72 -22.91 1.71
CA SER A 3 -6.61 -22.56 2.60
C SER A 3 -7.17 -22.53 4.02
N ASP A 4 -6.55 -23.30 4.91
CA ASP A 4 -6.92 -23.43 6.32
C ASP A 4 -6.47 -22.17 7.08
N MET A 5 -7.05 -21.03 6.73
CA MET A 5 -6.61 -19.69 7.17
C MET A 5 -6.85 -19.41 8.66
N ASP A 6 -7.63 -20.25 9.34
CA ASP A 6 -8.00 -20.08 10.75
C ASP A 6 -7.12 -20.89 11.72
N LYS A 7 -6.14 -21.66 11.23
CA LYS A 7 -5.16 -22.32 12.10
C LYS A 7 -4.09 -21.34 12.54
N GLN A 8 -3.85 -21.28 13.85
CA GLN A 8 -2.75 -20.50 14.42
C GLN A 8 -1.42 -20.95 13.81
N VAL A 9 -0.73 -20.02 13.17
CA VAL A 9 0.60 -20.24 12.58
C VAL A 9 1.62 -20.34 13.70
N ASP A 10 2.56 -21.28 13.59
CA ASP A 10 3.68 -21.40 14.52
C ASP A 10 4.57 -20.15 14.41
N LEU A 11 4.65 -19.37 15.49
CA LEU A 11 5.40 -18.11 15.53
C LEU A 11 6.89 -18.28 15.24
N THR A 12 7.44 -19.48 15.44
CA THR A 12 8.86 -19.77 15.12
C THR A 12 9.15 -19.84 13.62
N THR A 13 8.10 -19.87 12.79
CA THR A 13 8.23 -19.96 11.32
C THR A 13 8.18 -18.60 10.62
N ILE A 14 7.86 -17.53 11.35
CA ILE A 14 7.74 -16.19 10.77
C ILE A 14 9.14 -15.59 10.57
N PRO A 15 9.47 -15.09 9.36
CA PRO A 15 10.75 -14.43 9.12
C PRO A 15 11.00 -13.26 10.07
N ILE A 16 12.23 -13.17 10.57
CA ILE A 16 12.72 -12.07 11.40
C ILE A 16 13.95 -11.44 10.74
N SER A 17 14.24 -10.18 11.04
CA SER A 17 15.38 -9.45 10.48
C SER A 17 16.70 -10.19 10.77
N PRO A 18 17.66 -10.23 9.83
CA PRO A 18 18.91 -10.95 10.03
C PRO A 18 19.73 -10.37 11.19
N THR A 19 20.32 -11.25 11.99
CA THR A 19 21.14 -10.93 13.18
C THR A 19 22.56 -10.48 12.88
N ASP A 20 22.99 -10.48 11.62
CA ASP A 20 24.38 -10.18 11.27
C ASP A 20 24.60 -8.65 11.19
N GLY A 21 25.15 -8.13 12.28
CA GLY A 21 25.22 -6.72 12.59
C GLY A 21 25.96 -5.86 11.58
N LEU A 22 25.46 -4.63 11.44
CA LEU A 22 26.19 -3.42 11.04
C LEU A 22 25.30 -2.20 11.30
N HIS A 23 25.21 -1.76 12.56
CA HIS A 23 24.90 -0.37 12.91
C HIS A 23 25.60 -0.04 14.24
N GLU A 24 26.90 0.28 14.17
CA GLU A 24 27.54 1.05 15.23
C GLU A 24 27.00 2.47 15.19
N GLU A 25 25.98 2.77 16.01
CA GLU A 25 25.72 4.13 16.45
C GLU A 25 25.97 4.21 17.96
N LYS A 26 27.08 4.86 18.33
CA LYS A 26 27.45 5.09 19.73
C LYS A 26 26.49 6.09 20.39
N ALA A 27 25.81 5.64 21.44
CA ALA A 27 25.24 6.50 22.50
C ALA A 27 25.54 5.88 23.88
N PRO A 28 25.61 6.69 24.96
CA PRO A 28 26.50 6.41 26.10
C PRO A 28 25.89 5.46 27.15
N ALA A 29 26.82 4.85 27.88
CA ALA A 29 26.62 3.77 28.84
C ALA A 29 25.61 4.05 29.96
N SER A 30 24.74 3.06 30.23
CA SER A 30 24.20 2.81 31.57
C SER A 30 24.25 1.30 31.86
N THR A 31 24.43 0.98 33.14
CA THR A 31 24.98 -0.27 33.66
C THR A 31 23.96 -1.41 33.72
N THR A 32 24.44 -2.64 33.52
CA THR A 32 23.89 -3.94 33.96
C THR A 32 22.68 -4.53 33.23
N ALA A 33 22.96 -5.29 32.17
CA ALA A 33 22.68 -6.73 32.07
C ALA A 33 23.47 -7.27 30.88
N THR A 34 24.37 -8.22 31.08
CA THR A 34 24.89 -9.04 29.98
C THR A 34 23.74 -9.93 29.50
N MET A 35 22.86 -9.39 28.67
CA MET A 35 21.95 -10.22 27.89
C MET A 35 22.81 -11.03 26.93
N ASP A 36 22.67 -12.34 27.01
CA ASP A 36 23.26 -13.28 26.08
C ASP A 36 22.75 -12.91 24.67
N ASN A 37 23.58 -12.20 23.91
CA ASN A 37 23.24 -11.58 22.62
C ASN A 37 23.13 -12.63 21.49
N THR A 38 22.80 -13.87 21.85
CA THR A 38 22.76 -15.06 20.99
C THR A 38 21.34 -15.55 20.72
N LYS A 39 20.32 -15.03 21.42
CA LYS A 39 18.93 -15.44 21.21
C LYS A 39 18.12 -14.32 20.57
N ASP A 40 17.42 -14.68 19.50
CA ASP A 40 16.39 -13.84 18.89
C ASP A 40 15.19 -13.73 19.83
N ILE A 41 14.91 -12.50 20.26
CA ILE A 41 13.78 -12.14 21.11
C ILE A 41 12.87 -11.26 20.26
N THR A 42 11.71 -11.78 19.89
CA THR A 42 10.67 -11.06 19.14
C THR A 42 9.71 -10.33 20.08
N VAL A 43 8.88 -9.43 19.54
CA VAL A 43 7.81 -8.71 20.26
C VAL A 43 6.83 -9.63 21.01
N PHE A 44 6.71 -10.91 20.59
CA PHE A 44 5.86 -11.90 21.26
C PHE A 44 6.46 -12.44 22.56
N HIS A 45 7.77 -12.34 22.73
CA HIS A 45 8.47 -12.76 23.94
C HIS A 45 8.48 -11.65 24.99
N ASP A 46 8.88 -10.45 24.59
CA ASP A 46 8.89 -9.25 25.42
C ASP A 46 8.68 -8.03 24.52
N LYS A 47 7.54 -7.34 24.68
CA LYS A 47 7.19 -6.16 23.87
C LYS A 47 8.08 -4.94 24.15
N ASP A 48 8.73 -4.89 25.31
CA ASP A 48 9.52 -3.76 25.78
C ASP A 48 11.02 -4.01 25.54
N ASN A 49 11.45 -5.28 25.46
CA ASN A 49 12.86 -5.68 25.32
C ASN A 49 13.10 -6.75 24.22
N PHE A 50 12.60 -6.53 23.00
CA PHE A 50 12.89 -7.37 21.83
C PHE A 50 14.07 -6.85 21.01
N ASN A 51 14.79 -7.73 20.30
CA ASN A 51 15.99 -7.40 19.50
C ASN A 51 15.86 -7.70 18.01
N VAL A 52 14.75 -8.31 17.57
CA VAL A 52 14.45 -8.60 16.15
C VAL A 52 13.02 -8.18 15.77
N LYS A 53 12.82 -7.82 14.51
CA LYS A 53 11.54 -7.41 13.92
C LYS A 53 11.14 -8.34 12.77
N HIS A 54 9.88 -8.29 12.33
CA HIS A 54 9.42 -9.04 11.16
C HIS A 54 9.51 -8.16 9.90
N PRO A 55 10.44 -8.45 8.96
CA PRO A 55 10.66 -7.60 7.79
C PRO A 55 9.52 -7.71 6.79
N LEU A 56 9.20 -6.58 6.15
CA LEU A 56 8.34 -6.52 4.98
C LEU A 56 9.16 -6.80 3.72
N GLN A 57 8.51 -7.32 2.67
CA GLN A 57 9.16 -7.56 1.38
C GLN A 57 9.62 -6.26 0.70
N ASN A 58 8.85 -5.19 0.88
CA ASN A 58 9.16 -3.85 0.37
C ASN A 58 9.22 -2.85 1.53
N LYS A 59 10.05 -1.80 1.36
CA LYS A 59 9.94 -0.60 2.19
C LYS A 59 8.77 0.24 1.70
N TRP A 60 7.99 0.78 2.63
CA TRP A 60 6.79 1.56 2.35
C TRP A 60 6.88 2.94 2.98
N THR A 61 6.33 3.93 2.28
CA THR A 61 6.28 5.31 2.72
C THR A 61 4.82 5.75 2.82
N LEU A 62 4.41 6.18 4.02
CA LEU A 62 3.11 6.81 4.25
C LEU A 62 3.21 8.30 3.91
N TRP A 63 2.24 8.77 3.14
CA TRP A 63 2.07 10.17 2.78
C TRP A 63 0.69 10.67 3.20
N PHE A 64 0.61 11.97 3.45
CA PHE A 64 -0.65 12.65 3.75
C PHE A 64 -0.82 13.88 2.86
N THR A 65 -1.98 14.00 2.23
CA THR A 65 -2.40 15.25 1.58
C THR A 65 -3.30 16.01 2.54
N LYS A 66 -2.85 17.18 2.99
CA LYS A 66 -3.66 18.06 3.85
C LYS A 66 -4.76 18.78 3.05
N PRO A 67 -5.90 19.15 3.69
CA PRO A 67 -6.85 20.06 3.06
C PRO A 67 -6.19 21.40 2.70
N PRO A 68 -6.56 22.03 1.57
CA PRO A 68 -6.09 23.37 1.24
C PRO A 68 -6.51 24.36 2.33
N SER A 69 -5.56 25.15 2.81
CA SER A 69 -5.74 26.12 3.90
C SER A 69 -6.00 27.55 3.41
N GLY A 70 -5.72 27.84 2.13
CA GLY A 70 -5.90 29.17 1.52
C GLY A 70 -6.03 29.15 -0.01
N LYS A 71 -6.15 30.33 -0.62
CA LYS A 71 -6.14 30.49 -2.08
C LYS A 71 -4.69 30.44 -2.58
N GLY A 72 -4.41 29.57 -3.56
CA GLY A 72 -3.12 29.54 -4.26
C GLY A 72 -2.15 28.44 -3.85
N GLU A 73 -2.48 27.57 -2.88
CA GLU A 73 -1.66 26.37 -2.62
C GLU A 73 -1.79 25.41 -3.82
N HIS A 74 -0.65 25.06 -4.41
CA HIS A 74 -0.62 23.99 -5.41
C HIS A 74 -0.76 22.65 -4.71
N TRP A 75 -1.41 21.68 -5.36
CA TRP A 75 -1.70 20.37 -4.78
C TRP A 75 -0.43 19.63 -4.33
N ASN A 76 0.68 19.81 -5.04
CA ASN A 76 2.00 19.28 -4.69
C ASN A 76 2.50 19.77 -3.33
N ASP A 77 2.16 21.00 -2.94
CA ASP A 77 2.57 21.58 -1.67
C ASP A 77 1.78 21.00 -0.49
N LEU A 78 0.62 20.40 -0.78
CA LEU A 78 -0.25 19.77 0.21
C LEU A 78 0.16 18.34 0.54
N LEU A 79 0.89 17.67 -0.37
CA LEU A 79 1.39 16.32 -0.20
C LEU A 79 2.64 16.32 0.69
N LYS A 80 2.60 15.57 1.78
CA LYS A 80 3.70 15.44 2.74
C LYS A 80 4.05 13.98 2.95
N GLU A 81 5.35 13.70 2.89
CA GLU A 81 5.89 12.44 3.39
C GLU A 81 5.75 12.45 4.92
N VAL A 82 5.20 11.37 5.48
CA VAL A 82 5.00 11.24 6.93
C VAL A 82 6.11 10.40 7.52
N VAL A 83 6.29 9.17 7.02
CA VAL A 83 7.23 8.20 7.56
C VAL A 83 7.47 7.06 6.56
N THR A 84 8.69 6.52 6.56
CA THR A 84 9.07 5.30 5.83
C THR A 84 9.37 4.19 6.82
N PHE A 85 8.91 2.96 6.53
CA PHE A 85 9.08 1.79 7.38
C PHE A 85 9.30 0.52 6.56
N ASP A 86 9.86 -0.52 7.18
CA ASP A 86 10.16 -1.79 6.51
C ASP A 86 9.91 -3.04 7.38
N SER A 87 9.19 -2.87 8.49
CA SER A 87 8.79 -3.96 9.39
C SER A 87 7.30 -3.91 9.78
N VAL A 88 6.77 -5.06 10.18
CA VAL A 88 5.38 -5.19 10.67
C VAL A 88 5.16 -4.39 11.95
N GLU A 89 6.15 -4.36 12.84
CA GLU A 89 6.11 -3.62 14.10
C GLU A 89 6.02 -2.11 13.86
N GLU A 90 6.80 -1.58 12.91
CA GLU A 90 6.75 -0.17 12.56
C GLU A 90 5.43 0.21 11.91
N PHE A 91 4.89 -0.65 11.02
CA PHE A 91 3.56 -0.44 10.46
C PHE A 91 2.51 -0.25 11.56
N TRP A 92 2.46 -1.16 12.54
CA TRP A 92 1.51 -1.06 13.65
C TRP A 92 1.81 0.10 14.59
N GLY A 93 3.08 0.41 14.83
CA GLY A 93 3.49 1.61 15.57
C GLY A 93 2.97 2.89 14.93
N ILE A 94 3.01 2.99 13.60
CA ILE A 94 2.50 4.14 12.85
C ILE A 94 0.98 4.15 12.84
N TYR A 95 0.34 3.05 12.41
CA TYR A 95 -1.11 2.97 12.26
C TYR A 95 -1.85 3.30 13.56
N ASN A 96 -1.34 2.83 14.70
CA ASN A 96 -1.95 3.06 16.01
C ASN A 96 -1.75 4.49 16.55
N ASN A 97 -0.92 5.32 15.91
CA ASN A 97 -0.58 6.68 16.36
C ASN A 97 -0.91 7.78 15.34
N ILE A 98 -1.61 7.44 14.25
CA ILE A 98 -2.15 8.42 13.29
C ILE A 98 -3.66 8.54 13.42
N ALA A 99 -4.22 9.65 12.96
CA ALA A 99 -5.67 9.82 12.93
C ALA A 99 -6.32 8.76 12.01
N PRO A 100 -7.40 8.09 12.43
CA PRO A 100 -8.14 7.20 11.56
C PRO A 100 -8.79 7.97 10.40
N VAL A 101 -9.11 7.26 9.31
CA VAL A 101 -9.68 7.86 8.08
C VAL A 101 -11.01 8.56 8.35
N SER A 102 -11.81 8.01 9.26
CA SER A 102 -13.10 8.56 9.68
C SER A 102 -12.99 9.95 10.31
N GLU A 103 -11.87 10.26 10.96
CA GLU A 103 -11.61 11.53 11.67
C GLU A 103 -10.94 12.59 10.78
N LEU A 104 -10.49 12.23 9.59
CA LEU A 104 -9.82 13.17 8.71
C LEU A 104 -10.77 14.25 8.18
N ALA A 105 -10.25 15.48 8.09
CA ALA A 105 -10.93 16.58 7.44
C ALA A 105 -11.22 16.26 5.96
N HIS A 106 -12.30 16.81 5.42
CA HIS A 106 -12.61 16.68 4.00
C HIS A 106 -11.49 17.25 3.13
N LYS A 107 -11.25 16.61 1.98
CA LYS A 107 -10.12 16.87 1.07
C LYS A 107 -8.76 16.44 1.62
N SER A 108 -8.75 15.59 2.65
CA SER A 108 -7.55 14.86 3.05
C SER A 108 -7.44 13.53 2.33
N ASP A 109 -6.20 13.08 2.14
CA ASP A 109 -5.88 11.78 1.56
C ASP A 109 -4.73 11.13 2.36
N TYR A 110 -4.83 9.82 2.59
CA TYR A 110 -3.66 9.00 2.94
C TYR A 110 -3.20 8.20 1.73
N HIS A 111 -1.90 8.03 1.60
CA HIS A 111 -1.27 7.24 0.54
C HIS A 111 -0.18 6.36 1.15
N LEU A 112 -0.17 5.08 0.82
CA LEU A 112 0.91 4.16 1.21
C LEU A 112 1.55 3.61 -0.05
N PHE A 113 2.79 4.03 -0.34
CA PHE A 113 3.48 3.73 -1.61
C PHE A 113 4.84 3.10 -1.34
N LYS A 114 5.31 2.26 -2.27
CA LYS A 114 6.66 1.70 -2.21
C LYS A 114 7.68 2.84 -2.11
N THR A 115 8.72 2.68 -1.29
CA THR A 115 9.73 3.72 -1.09
C THR A 115 10.35 4.15 -2.43
N GLY A 116 10.50 5.47 -2.59
CA GLY A 116 10.96 6.07 -3.84
C GLY A 116 9.92 6.06 -4.97
N VAL A 117 8.64 5.89 -4.65
CA VAL A 117 7.50 6.19 -5.54
C VAL A 117 6.67 7.28 -4.88
N ARG A 118 6.58 8.43 -5.53
CA ARG A 118 5.70 9.51 -5.06
C ARG A 118 4.25 9.20 -5.48
N PRO A 119 3.23 9.47 -4.64
CA PRO A 119 1.82 9.20 -4.95
C PRO A 119 1.23 10.26 -5.91
N GLU A 120 1.93 10.51 -7.00
CA GLU A 120 1.59 11.43 -8.06
C GLU A 120 1.65 10.73 -9.41
N TRP A 121 0.83 11.15 -10.37
CA TRP A 121 0.80 10.51 -11.68
C TRP A 121 2.02 10.88 -12.51
N GLU A 122 2.71 11.96 -12.18
CA GLU A 122 3.93 12.41 -12.84
C GLU A 122 5.15 11.53 -12.52
N ASP A 123 5.11 10.79 -11.41
CA ASP A 123 6.17 9.85 -11.02
C ASP A 123 6.42 8.83 -12.14
N LEU A 124 7.68 8.53 -12.42
CA LEU A 124 8.08 7.63 -13.49
C LEU A 124 7.47 6.23 -13.36
N ARG A 125 7.20 5.77 -12.13
CA ARG A 125 6.56 4.47 -11.89
C ARG A 125 5.04 4.51 -12.04
N ASN A 126 4.42 5.68 -11.99
CA ASN A 126 2.95 5.84 -12.07
C ASN A 126 2.46 6.39 -13.41
N LYS A 127 3.26 7.17 -14.15
CA LYS A 127 2.81 7.91 -15.34
C LYS A 127 2.21 7.06 -16.46
N HIS A 128 2.63 5.80 -16.55
CA HIS A 128 2.09 4.83 -17.53
C HIS A 128 1.14 3.80 -16.89
N GLY A 129 0.84 4.01 -15.61
CA GLY A 129 0.04 3.17 -14.76
C GLY A 129 -1.44 3.48 -14.78
N GLY A 130 -2.15 2.80 -13.90
CA GLY A 130 -3.55 3.03 -13.63
C GLY A 130 -3.90 2.70 -12.20
N LYS A 131 -5.19 2.74 -11.90
CA LYS A 131 -5.70 2.40 -10.59
C LYS A 131 -6.99 1.63 -10.66
N TRP A 132 -7.10 0.60 -9.82
CA TRP A 132 -8.38 0.06 -9.39
C TRP A 132 -8.97 0.97 -8.34
N SER A 133 -10.27 1.24 -8.39
CA SER A 133 -10.94 2.12 -7.42
C SER A 133 -12.31 1.62 -7.07
N TYR A 134 -12.69 1.81 -5.80
CA TYR A 134 -14.07 1.71 -5.34
C TYR A 134 -14.49 3.00 -4.65
N GLN A 135 -15.68 3.51 -4.98
CA GLN A 135 -16.21 4.72 -4.38
C GLN A 135 -17.46 4.41 -3.56
N TYR A 136 -17.34 4.62 -2.26
CA TYR A 136 -18.41 4.55 -1.31
C TYR A 136 -19.22 5.86 -1.29
N LYS A 137 -20.38 5.86 -1.97
CA LYS A 137 -21.22 7.05 -2.16
C LYS A 137 -21.98 7.51 -0.90
N GLU A 138 -22.12 6.66 0.11
CA GLU A 138 -22.80 6.96 1.36
C GLU A 138 -21.84 6.69 2.51
N LYS A 139 -21.58 7.68 3.39
CA LYS A 139 -20.54 7.54 4.42
C LYS A 139 -21.07 6.90 5.71
N ARG A 140 -22.37 7.00 5.97
CA ARG A 140 -22.95 6.79 7.32
C ARG A 140 -22.80 5.37 7.86
N ASN A 141 -22.73 4.37 6.99
CA ASN A 141 -22.78 2.95 7.38
C ASN A 141 -21.53 2.18 6.93
N ILE A 142 -20.39 2.85 6.87
CA ILE A 142 -19.15 2.26 6.36
C ILE A 142 -18.07 2.36 7.40
N ASP A 143 -17.57 1.19 7.80
CA ASP A 143 -16.37 1.07 8.60
C ASP A 143 -15.13 1.31 7.73
N ILE A 144 -14.90 2.58 7.40
CA ILE A 144 -13.85 2.98 6.48
C ILE A 144 -12.45 2.74 7.06
N ASP A 145 -12.33 2.78 8.40
CA ASP A 145 -11.06 2.61 9.09
C ASP A 145 -10.58 1.16 8.96
N THR A 146 -11.45 0.19 9.26
CA THR A 146 -11.15 -1.23 9.07
C THR A 146 -10.90 -1.57 7.60
N LEU A 147 -11.67 -1.00 6.67
CA LEU A 147 -11.46 -1.23 5.24
C LEU A 147 -10.11 -0.70 4.76
N TRP A 148 -9.73 0.50 5.19
CA TRP A 148 -8.43 1.07 4.86
C TRP A 148 -7.28 0.28 5.49
N MET A 149 -7.42 -0.13 6.75
CA MET A 149 -6.46 -0.99 7.45
C MET A 149 -6.23 -2.30 6.68
N HIS A 150 -7.30 -2.99 6.27
CA HIS A 150 -7.17 -4.23 5.49
C HIS A 150 -6.48 -4.01 4.15
N VAL A 151 -6.73 -2.88 3.48
CA VAL A 151 -6.06 -2.56 2.21
C VAL A 151 -4.57 -2.27 2.42
N MET A 152 -4.20 -1.55 3.49
CA MET A 152 -2.79 -1.38 3.85
C MET A 152 -2.13 -2.71 4.22
N MET A 153 -2.79 -3.56 5.02
CA MET A 153 -2.27 -4.90 5.34
C MET A 153 -2.10 -5.77 4.10
N ALA A 154 -3.07 -5.72 3.17
CA ALA A 154 -3.00 -6.49 1.93
C ALA A 154 -1.84 -6.05 1.04
N VAL A 155 -1.53 -4.75 1.00
CA VAL A 155 -0.42 -4.22 0.20
C VAL A 155 0.94 -4.53 0.83
N ILE A 156 1.12 -4.32 2.14
CA ILE A 156 2.41 -4.58 2.80
C ILE A 156 2.69 -6.08 2.99
N GLY A 157 1.64 -6.89 3.06
CA GLY A 157 1.72 -8.35 3.09
C GLY A 157 1.80 -9.00 1.71
N GLU A 158 1.88 -8.20 0.64
CA GLU A 158 2.04 -8.67 -0.75
C GLU A 158 0.97 -9.68 -1.20
N THR A 159 -0.28 -9.48 -0.77
CA THR A 159 -1.39 -10.41 -1.08
C THR A 159 -2.28 -9.95 -2.23
N LEU A 160 -1.99 -8.78 -2.82
CA LEU A 160 -2.78 -8.20 -3.93
C LEU A 160 -2.32 -8.67 -5.32
N GLU A 161 -1.08 -9.10 -5.48
CA GLU A 161 -0.50 -9.61 -6.74
C GLU A 161 0.28 -10.90 -6.47
N ASP A 162 0.64 -11.66 -7.51
CA ASP A 162 1.50 -12.82 -7.36
C ASP A 162 2.99 -12.42 -7.33
N GLU A 163 3.85 -13.33 -6.89
CA GLU A 163 5.29 -13.14 -6.92
C GLU A 163 5.75 -12.79 -8.35
N ASP A 164 6.68 -11.82 -8.47
CA ASP A 164 7.22 -11.29 -9.73
C ASP A 164 6.26 -10.49 -10.64
N ASP A 165 4.97 -10.34 -10.29
CA ASP A 165 4.05 -9.51 -11.09
C ASP A 165 4.52 -8.04 -11.12
N GLY A 166 4.86 -7.48 -9.95
CA GLY A 166 5.49 -6.17 -9.80
C GLY A 166 4.66 -4.99 -10.31
N GLU A 167 3.35 -5.12 -10.39
CA GLU A 167 2.44 -4.05 -10.80
C GLU A 167 2.15 -3.08 -9.65
N ILE A 168 1.93 -3.56 -8.42
CA ILE A 168 1.53 -2.72 -7.29
C ILE A 168 2.57 -1.64 -6.97
N GLN A 169 2.16 -0.37 -6.99
CA GLN A 169 2.98 0.78 -6.59
C GLN A 169 2.55 1.37 -5.23
N GLY A 170 1.26 1.33 -4.93
CA GLY A 170 0.72 1.88 -3.69
C GLY A 170 -0.79 1.88 -3.64
N VAL A 171 -1.31 2.34 -2.50
CA VAL A 171 -2.74 2.45 -2.22
C VAL A 171 -3.08 3.83 -1.70
N VAL A 172 -4.31 4.28 -1.97
CA VAL A 172 -4.79 5.62 -1.62
C VAL A 172 -6.18 5.53 -1.03
N VAL A 173 -6.45 6.29 0.03
CA VAL A 173 -7.81 6.58 0.50
C VAL A 173 -8.10 8.08 0.42
N ASN A 174 -9.22 8.42 -0.21
CA ASN A 174 -9.67 9.79 -0.38
C ASN A 174 -10.87 10.10 0.51
N VAL A 175 -10.75 11.15 1.33
CA VAL A 175 -11.85 11.67 2.14
C VAL A 175 -12.48 12.86 1.45
N ARG A 176 -13.70 12.70 0.94
CA ARG A 176 -14.45 13.78 0.29
C ARG A 176 -15.75 14.02 1.05
N LYS A 177 -16.40 15.16 0.77
CA LYS A 177 -17.63 15.56 1.46
C LYS A 177 -18.74 14.51 1.32
N GLY A 178 -18.91 13.98 0.10
CA GLY A 178 -19.99 13.05 -0.22
C GLY A 178 -19.57 11.60 -0.43
N PHE A 179 -18.30 11.25 -0.26
CA PHE A 179 -17.85 9.87 -0.45
C PHE A 179 -16.48 9.60 0.19
N TYR A 180 -16.23 8.32 0.45
CA TYR A 180 -14.87 7.78 0.53
C TYR A 180 -14.53 7.09 -0.79
N ARG A 181 -13.24 7.08 -1.14
CA ARG A 181 -12.74 6.27 -2.26
C ARG A 181 -11.47 5.59 -1.83
N ILE A 182 -11.35 4.29 -2.08
CA ILE A 182 -10.10 3.56 -1.91
C ILE A 182 -9.62 3.13 -3.30
N SER A 183 -8.32 3.25 -3.53
CA SER A 183 -7.69 2.90 -4.80
C SER A 183 -6.39 2.13 -4.61
N VAL A 184 -6.12 1.20 -5.53
CA VAL A 184 -4.85 0.49 -5.67
C VAL A 184 -4.20 0.91 -6.97
N TRP A 185 -2.96 1.39 -6.93
CA TRP A 185 -2.22 1.92 -8.08
C TRP A 185 -1.25 0.89 -8.64
N THR A 186 -1.22 0.79 -9.97
CA THR A 186 -0.40 -0.16 -10.72
C THR A 186 0.59 0.56 -11.62
N GLY A 187 1.75 -0.04 -11.86
CA GLY A 187 2.86 0.56 -12.60
C GLY A 187 2.67 0.56 -14.12
N SER A 188 1.70 -0.21 -14.62
CA SER A 188 1.26 -0.21 -16.01
C SER A 188 -0.26 -0.26 -16.13
N ILE A 189 -0.76 0.03 -17.33
CA ILE A 189 -2.16 -0.26 -17.75
C ILE A 189 -2.29 -1.60 -18.48
N GLY A 190 -1.32 -2.50 -18.29
CA GLY A 190 -1.22 -3.80 -18.96
C GLY A 190 -0.67 -3.71 -20.37
N ARG A 191 0.14 -2.67 -20.63
CA ARG A 191 0.79 -2.41 -21.93
C ARG A 191 2.29 -2.21 -21.73
N PRO A 192 3.13 -2.60 -22.71
CA PRO A 192 4.55 -2.31 -22.67
C PRO A 192 4.83 -0.81 -22.59
N ILE A 193 5.80 -0.45 -21.77
CA ILE A 193 6.24 0.93 -21.53
C ILE A 193 7.56 1.15 -22.29
N PRO A 194 7.68 2.24 -23.08
CA PRO A 194 8.92 2.57 -23.74
C PRO A 194 10.11 2.64 -22.77
N GLY A 195 11.20 1.94 -23.08
CA GLY A 195 12.41 1.92 -22.27
C GLY A 195 12.41 0.96 -21.07
N ARG A 196 11.33 0.20 -20.82
CA ARG A 196 11.23 -0.71 -19.66
C ARG A 196 11.86 -2.10 -19.85
N GLY A 197 12.53 -2.31 -20.99
CA GLY A 197 13.26 -3.54 -21.30
C GLY A 197 12.40 -4.68 -21.86
N ASN A 198 13.03 -5.86 -22.01
CA ASN A 198 12.44 -7.06 -22.63
C ASN A 198 12.05 -8.15 -21.62
N GLY A 199 12.12 -7.87 -20.32
CA GLY A 199 11.74 -8.83 -19.28
C GLY A 199 10.23 -9.00 -19.13
N ASP A 200 9.82 -10.08 -18.46
CA ASP A 200 8.44 -10.34 -18.05
C ASP A 200 8.13 -9.62 -16.72
N VAL A 201 8.12 -8.29 -16.77
CA VAL A 201 7.91 -7.38 -15.64
C VAL A 201 6.79 -6.38 -15.93
N SER A 202 6.29 -5.64 -14.93
CA SER A 202 5.28 -4.59 -15.14
C SER A 202 5.73 -3.61 -16.25
N GLY A 203 4.94 -3.57 -17.33
CA GLY A 203 5.23 -2.78 -18.52
C GLY A 203 6.48 -3.19 -19.33
N GLY A 204 7.07 -4.35 -19.08
CA GLY A 204 8.15 -4.90 -19.91
C GLY A 204 7.62 -5.49 -21.22
N LYS A 205 8.45 -5.52 -22.28
CA LYS A 205 8.06 -6.09 -23.59
C LYS A 205 7.98 -7.63 -23.59
N GLY A 206 8.58 -8.29 -22.60
CA GLY A 206 8.57 -9.75 -22.49
C GLY A 206 7.25 -10.30 -21.94
N ARG A 207 6.45 -9.46 -21.27
CA ARG A 207 5.13 -9.84 -20.75
C ARG A 207 4.08 -9.70 -21.85
N SER A 208 3.34 -10.77 -22.12
CA SER A 208 2.27 -10.72 -23.12
C SER A 208 1.11 -9.83 -22.65
N ASP A 209 0.37 -9.25 -23.59
CA ASP A 209 -0.83 -8.46 -23.29
C ASP A 209 -1.85 -9.28 -22.48
N ALA A 210 -2.04 -10.56 -22.85
CA ALA A 210 -2.96 -11.45 -22.16
C ALA A 210 -2.55 -11.73 -20.71
N LYS A 211 -1.25 -11.96 -20.46
CA LYS A 211 -0.72 -12.13 -19.08
C LYS A 211 -0.90 -10.84 -18.28
N SER A 212 -0.59 -9.69 -18.88
CA SER A 212 -0.74 -8.39 -18.23
C SER A 212 -2.20 -8.09 -17.84
N GLU A 213 -3.15 -8.37 -18.74
CA GLU A 213 -4.57 -8.22 -18.46
C GLU A 213 -5.04 -9.17 -17.35
N ALA A 214 -4.58 -10.42 -17.36
CA ALA A 214 -4.91 -11.39 -16.32
C ALA A 214 -4.40 -10.93 -14.94
N ILE A 215 -3.15 -10.47 -14.84
CA ILE A 215 -2.56 -9.92 -13.61
C ILE A 215 -3.40 -8.75 -13.09
N LEU A 216 -3.70 -7.77 -13.94
CA LEU A 216 -4.48 -6.60 -13.51
C LEU A 216 -5.89 -6.98 -13.05
N LYS A 217 -6.56 -7.93 -13.71
CA LYS A 217 -7.88 -8.44 -13.28
C LYS A 217 -7.80 -9.23 -11.98
N ASN A 218 -6.74 -9.99 -11.75
CA ASN A 218 -6.51 -10.71 -10.51
C ASN A 218 -6.32 -9.73 -9.35
N ILE A 219 -5.53 -8.67 -9.55
CA ILE A 219 -5.38 -7.57 -8.59
C ILE A 219 -6.74 -6.94 -8.26
N GLY A 220 -7.55 -6.61 -9.29
CA GLY A 220 -8.89 -6.05 -9.10
C GLY A 220 -9.81 -6.98 -8.29
N SER A 221 -9.79 -8.28 -8.61
CA SER A 221 -10.57 -9.30 -7.89
C SER A 221 -10.15 -9.45 -6.43
N ARG A 222 -8.84 -9.50 -6.15
CA ARG A 222 -8.29 -9.55 -4.78
C ARG A 222 -8.63 -8.27 -4.01
N PHE A 223 -8.48 -7.11 -4.63
CA PHE A 223 -8.86 -5.83 -4.03
C PHE A 223 -10.35 -5.78 -3.67
N LYS A 224 -11.24 -6.27 -4.55
CA LYS A 224 -12.67 -6.40 -4.28
C LYS A 224 -12.96 -7.30 -3.06
N GLN A 225 -12.23 -8.40 -2.92
CA GLN A 225 -12.33 -9.30 -1.76
C GLN A 225 -11.86 -8.64 -0.47
N VAL A 226 -10.73 -7.91 -0.50
CA VAL A 226 -10.21 -7.16 0.65
C VAL A 226 -11.22 -6.11 1.14
N LEU A 227 -11.89 -5.44 0.20
CA LEU A 227 -12.97 -4.49 0.49
C LEU A 227 -14.28 -5.15 0.93
N LYS A 228 -14.38 -6.49 0.90
CA LYS A 228 -15.57 -7.28 1.26
C LYS A 228 -16.83 -6.82 0.49
N LEU A 229 -16.65 -6.43 -0.77
CA LEU A 229 -17.75 -5.95 -1.60
C LEU A 229 -18.68 -7.08 -2.00
N ASN A 230 -19.95 -6.75 -2.17
CA ASN A 230 -20.96 -7.70 -2.59
C ASN A 230 -20.73 -8.12 -4.05
N PRO A 231 -21.23 -9.28 -4.50
CA PRO A 231 -21.04 -9.74 -5.88
C PRO A 231 -21.55 -8.76 -6.95
N SER A 232 -22.57 -7.96 -6.64
CA SER A 232 -23.15 -6.94 -7.52
C SER A 232 -22.34 -5.65 -7.62
N GLU A 233 -21.47 -5.40 -6.64
CA GLU A 233 -20.59 -4.24 -6.64
C GLU A 233 -19.33 -4.57 -7.44
N SER A 234 -18.75 -3.57 -8.08
CA SER A 234 -17.55 -3.76 -8.89
C SER A 234 -16.51 -2.69 -8.61
N VAL A 235 -15.25 -3.08 -8.68
CA VAL A 235 -14.12 -2.14 -8.75
C VAL A 235 -13.87 -1.77 -10.20
N GLU A 236 -13.37 -0.56 -10.43
CA GLU A 236 -13.13 -0.04 -11.77
C GLU A 236 -11.66 0.32 -11.97
N PHE A 237 -11.06 -0.12 -13.08
CA PHE A 237 -9.70 0.22 -13.46
C PHE A 237 -9.66 1.38 -14.44
N SER A 238 -8.84 2.40 -14.18
CA SER A 238 -8.64 3.54 -15.08
C SER A 238 -7.17 3.95 -15.16
N GLY A 239 -6.72 4.39 -16.35
CA GLY A 239 -5.35 4.91 -16.52
C GLY A 239 -5.19 6.31 -15.93
N HIS A 240 -4.01 6.61 -15.38
CA HIS A 240 -3.78 7.91 -14.73
C HIS A 240 -3.85 9.10 -15.70
N ILE A 241 -3.24 8.98 -16.89
CA ILE A 241 -3.26 10.04 -17.91
C ILE A 241 -4.70 10.33 -18.36
N ASP A 242 -5.48 9.28 -18.61
CA ASP A 242 -6.88 9.42 -19.03
C ASP A 242 -7.67 10.15 -17.93
N ALA A 243 -7.48 9.76 -16.67
CA ALA A 243 -8.13 10.39 -15.52
C ALA A 243 -7.67 11.84 -15.28
N ALA A 244 -6.43 12.19 -15.61
CA ALA A 244 -5.90 13.56 -15.50
C ALA A 244 -6.52 14.49 -16.55
N GLN A 245 -6.79 13.98 -17.76
CA GLN A 245 -7.36 14.78 -18.86
C GLN A 245 -8.86 15.03 -18.71
N VAL A 246 -9.64 13.99 -18.39
CA VAL A 246 -11.12 14.10 -18.35
C VAL A 246 -11.69 14.20 -16.93
N GLY A 247 -10.86 14.01 -15.92
CA GLY A 247 -11.25 13.95 -14.50
C GLY A 247 -11.58 12.53 -14.04
N SER A 248 -11.14 12.19 -12.82
CA SER A 248 -11.24 10.84 -12.26
C SER A 248 -12.67 10.32 -12.04
N THR A 249 -13.71 11.16 -12.10
CA THR A 249 -15.12 10.73 -12.01
C THR A 249 -15.77 10.51 -13.38
N ARG A 250 -15.13 10.96 -14.47
CA ARG A 250 -15.65 10.90 -15.85
C ARG A 250 -14.85 9.97 -16.74
N VAL A 251 -13.67 9.55 -16.30
CA VAL A 251 -12.83 8.59 -17.02
C VAL A 251 -13.57 7.28 -17.22
N ARG A 252 -13.46 6.69 -18.42
CA ARG A 252 -14.05 5.38 -18.70
C ARG A 252 -13.15 4.29 -18.15
N SER A 253 -13.77 3.30 -17.53
CA SER A 253 -13.09 2.14 -16.97
C SER A 253 -12.59 1.23 -18.08
N LYS A 254 -11.31 0.84 -18.01
CA LYS A 254 -10.69 -0.12 -18.94
C LYS A 254 -11.01 -1.55 -18.55
N PHE A 255 -11.08 -1.81 -17.24
CA PHE A 255 -11.47 -3.11 -16.68
C PHE A 255 -12.46 -2.91 -15.53
N VAL A 256 -13.23 -3.95 -15.27
CA VAL A 256 -14.19 -4.06 -14.16
C VAL A 256 -14.01 -5.45 -13.55
N ALA A 257 -14.02 -5.55 -12.22
CA ALA A 257 -13.92 -6.81 -11.47
C ALA A 257 -14.90 -6.82 -10.28
#